data_AF-A0A1Y0N9U6-F1
#
_entry.id   AF-A0A1Y0N9U6-F1
#
_cell.length_a   1.000
_cell.length_b   1.000
_cell.length_c   1.000
_cell.angle_alpha   90.00
_cell.angle_beta   90.00
_cell.angle_gamma   90.00
#
_symmetry.space_group_name_H-M   'P 1'
#
loop_
_entity.id
_entity.type
_entity.pdbx_description
1 polymer ?
#
loop_
_entity_poly.entity_id
_entity_poly.type
_entity_poly.pdbx_seq_one_letter_code
_entity_poly.pdbx_strand_id
1 'polypeptide(L)'
;MKDFDFKGVIQVITDAKPSHLALVSFLVLPLVANYWLEALIKLFPTPTQELKYTWLGLLGLTYVFCLGWLLFDNHKANILRTRRDQIAGRMIANGWTRINFDSARKALTKNASDAEIIAVIDAFPKTLRFLRVKKKDDNKNYVLDSEGKHVYVHGIGLLASSDAEAADDA
;
A
#
# COMPACT_ATOMS: atom_id res chain seq x y z
N MET A 1 -6.91 32.71 22.83
CA MET A 1 -7.35 31.40 22.29
C MET A 1 -6.11 30.52 22.31
N LYS A 2 -6.18 29.30 22.86
CA LYS A 2 -5.02 28.40 22.91
C LYS A 2 -4.70 27.97 21.49
N ASP A 3 -3.48 28.24 21.02
CA ASP A 3 -2.97 27.71 19.76
C ASP A 3 -2.93 26.20 19.88
N PHE A 4 -3.89 25.53 19.26
CA PHE A 4 -3.88 24.08 19.13
C PHE A 4 -2.78 23.74 18.13
N ASP A 5 -1.78 22.96 18.56
CA ASP A 5 -0.71 22.48 17.71
C ASP A 5 -1.25 21.36 16.80
N PHE A 6 -1.89 21.77 15.70
CA PHE A 6 -2.43 20.87 14.69
C PHE A 6 -1.34 20.05 14.00
N LYS A 7 -0.07 20.46 14.08
CA LYS A 7 1.03 19.78 13.42
C LYS A 7 1.28 18.40 14.02
N GLY A 8 1.26 18.31 15.36
CA GLY A 8 1.37 17.03 16.07
C GLY A 8 0.20 16.10 15.78
N VAL A 9 -1.03 16.63 15.71
CA VAL A 9 -2.22 15.83 15.39
C VAL A 9 -2.20 15.33 13.95
N ILE A 10 -1.80 16.17 13.00
CA ILE A 10 -1.66 15.79 11.59
C ILE A 10 -0.58 14.72 11.43
N GLN A 11 0.55 14.85 12.11
CA GLN A 11 1.64 13.87 12.04
C GLN A 11 1.21 12.52 12.63
N VAL A 12 0.57 12.53 13.81
CA VAL A 12 0.00 11.32 14.43
C VAL A 12 -1.09 10.68 13.55
N ILE A 13 -1.91 11.49 12.86
CA ILE A 13 -2.89 11.00 11.87
C ILE A 13 -2.20 10.38 10.66
N THR A 14 -1.07 10.95 10.24
CA THR A 14 -0.31 10.47 9.06
C THR A 14 0.40 9.15 9.37
N ASP A 15 0.91 9.00 10.60
CA ASP A 15 1.64 7.80 11.04
C ASP A 15 0.69 6.72 11.60
N ALA A 16 -0.56 7.08 11.92
CA ALA A 16 -1.55 6.16 12.41
C ALA A 16 -1.95 5.14 11.33
N LYS A 17 -1.96 3.86 11.70
CA LYS A 17 -2.51 2.82 10.83
C LYS A 17 -3.94 3.17 10.43
N PRO A 18 -4.37 2.85 9.19
CA PRO A 18 -5.73 3.15 8.71
C PRO A 18 -6.84 2.66 9.65
N SER A 19 -6.61 1.58 10.40
CA SER A 19 -7.51 1.06 11.44
C SER A 19 -7.68 2.02 12.64
N HIS A 20 -6.62 2.70 13.07
CA HIS A 20 -6.69 3.68 14.16
C HIS A 20 -7.43 4.94 13.70
N LEU A 21 -7.21 5.38 12.46
CA LEU A 21 -7.96 6.48 11.87
C LEU A 21 -9.45 6.17 11.73
N ALA A 22 -9.79 4.96 11.29
CA ALA A 22 -11.18 4.51 11.23
C ALA A 22 -11.85 4.51 12.60
N LEU A 23 -11.14 4.09 13.65
CA LEU A 23 -11.64 4.05 15.02
C LEU A 23 -11.82 5.46 15.61
N VAL A 24 -10.83 6.35 15.41
CA VAL A 24 -10.93 7.76 15.80
C VAL A 24 -12.08 8.44 15.06
N SER A 25 -12.19 8.22 13.75
CA SER A 25 -13.29 8.75 12.94
C SER A 25 -14.65 8.24 13.43
N PHE A 26 -14.76 6.97 13.83
CA PHE A 26 -16.00 6.41 14.39
C PHE A 26 -16.35 7.04 15.74
N LEU A 27 -15.34 7.29 16.59
CA LEU A 27 -15.52 7.92 17.89
C LEU A 27 -15.96 9.39 17.79
N VAL A 28 -15.45 10.10 16.79
CA VAL A 28 -15.73 11.51 16.53
C VAL A 28 -17.01 11.71 15.70
N LEU A 29 -17.45 10.67 14.98
CA LEU A 29 -18.64 10.67 14.15
C LEU A 29 -19.90 11.21 14.85
N PRO A 30 -20.31 10.76 16.06
CA PRO A 30 -21.52 11.28 16.70
C PRO A 30 -21.43 12.78 17.02
N LEU A 31 -20.24 13.27 17.37
CA LEU A 31 -20.01 14.69 17.65
C LEU A 31 -20.14 15.52 16.36
N VAL A 32 -19.44 15.08 15.31
CA VAL A 32 -19.44 15.73 14.00
C VAL A 32 -20.82 15.67 13.36
N ALA A 33 -21.49 14.53 13.43
CA ALA A 33 -22.86 14.36 12.95
C ALA A 33 -23.82 15.32 13.65
N ASN A 34 -23.70 15.51 14.98
CA ASN A 34 -24.54 16.48 15.69
C ASN A 34 -24.28 17.92 15.22
N TYR A 35 -23.02 18.31 15.04
CA TYR A 35 -22.68 19.63 14.51
C TYR A 35 -23.19 19.87 13.08
N TRP A 36 -23.04 18.89 12.20
CA TRP A 36 -23.57 18.97 10.83
C TRP A 36 -25.09 19.06 10.82
N LEU A 37 -25.74 18.33 11.72
CA LEU A 37 -27.19 18.30 11.86
C LEU A 37 -27.72 19.63 12.42
N GLU A 38 -27.03 20.25 13.38
CA GLU A 38 -27.32 21.61 13.84
C GLU A 38 -27.09 22.67 12.75
N ALA A 39 -26.01 22.55 11.98
CA ALA A 39 -25.75 23.45 10.85
C ALA A 39 -26.82 23.33 9.76
N LEU A 40 -27.24 22.10 9.44
CA LEU A 40 -28.32 21.82 8.49
C LEU A 40 -29.66 22.36 8.97
N ILE A 41 -29.99 22.21 10.26
CA ILE A 41 -31.21 22.80 10.84
C ILE A 41 -31.19 24.33 10.72
N LYS A 42 -30.03 24.97 10.88
CA LYS A 42 -29.90 26.43 10.73
C LYS A 42 -30.03 26.90 9.27
N LEU A 43 -29.51 26.12 8.32
CA LEU A 43 -29.57 26.44 6.89
C LEU A 43 -30.95 26.17 6.26
N PHE A 44 -31.68 25.19 6.79
CA PHE A 44 -33.03 24.85 6.35
C PHE A 44 -33.97 24.80 7.56
N PRO A 45 -34.67 25.89 7.89
CA PRO A 45 -35.53 25.97 9.08
C PRO A 45 -36.82 25.14 8.99
N THR A 46 -37.15 24.60 7.81
CA THR A 46 -38.32 23.71 7.59
C THR A 46 -37.93 22.38 6.92
N PRO A 47 -37.04 21.55 7.49
CA PRO A 47 -36.90 20.19 7.01
C PRO A 47 -38.05 19.38 7.63
N THR A 48 -38.91 18.78 6.80
CA THR A 48 -39.77 17.68 7.27
C THR A 48 -38.89 16.62 7.93
N GLN A 49 -39.33 16.06 9.07
CA GLN A 49 -38.53 15.12 9.87
C GLN A 49 -37.98 13.97 9.01
N GLU A 50 -38.74 13.53 8.00
CA GLU A 50 -38.34 12.50 7.04
C GLU A 50 -37.08 12.85 6.22
N LEU A 51 -36.94 14.12 5.79
CA LEU A 51 -35.79 14.60 5.01
C LEU A 51 -34.50 14.57 5.84
N LYS A 52 -34.62 14.86 7.14
CA LYS A 52 -33.50 14.83 8.08
C LYS A 52 -32.96 13.41 8.27
N TYR A 53 -33.85 12.42 8.38
CA TYR A 53 -33.44 11.02 8.48
C TYR A 53 -32.83 10.50 7.17
N THR A 54 -33.32 10.95 6.01
CA THR A 54 -32.72 10.58 4.71
C THR A 54 -31.31 11.14 4.54
N TRP A 55 -31.10 12.41 4.89
CA TRP A 55 -29.76 13.01 4.87
C TRP A 55 -28.80 12.33 5.85
N LEU A 56 -29.26 12.01 7.06
CA LEU A 56 -28.46 11.28 8.05
C LEU A 56 -28.08 9.87 7.54
N GLY A 57 -29.05 9.18 6.92
CA GLY A 57 -28.83 7.87 6.30
C GLY A 57 -27.80 7.93 5.17
N LEU A 58 -27.90 8.93 4.29
CA LEU A 58 -26.93 9.14 3.19
C LEU A 58 -25.52 9.38 3.74
N LEU A 59 -25.39 10.24 4.75
CA LEU A 59 -24.11 10.56 5.39
C LEU A 59 -23.48 9.32 6.03
N GLY A 60 -24.30 8.51 6.72
CA GLY A 60 -23.87 7.22 7.27
C GLY A 60 -23.43 6.22 6.20
N LEU A 61 -24.15 6.12 5.08
CA LEU A 61 -23.82 5.20 3.99
C LEU A 61 -22.51 5.60 3.31
N THR A 62 -22.34 6.90 3.05
CA THR A 62 -21.10 7.46 2.47
C THR A 62 -19.91 7.19 3.39
N TYR A 63 -20.10 7.33 4.70
CA TYR A 63 -19.09 7.02 5.69
C TYR A 63 -18.67 5.54 5.68
N VAL A 64 -19.64 4.62 5.66
CA VAL A 64 -19.37 3.17 5.57
C VAL A 64 -18.64 2.84 4.26
N PHE A 65 -19.00 3.49 3.16
CA PHE A 65 -18.32 3.33 1.88
C PHE A 65 -16.85 3.78 1.95
N CYS A 66 -16.57 4.96 2.52
CA CYS A 66 -15.20 5.44 2.73
C CYS A 66 -14.38 4.49 3.62
N LEU A 67 -14.97 3.95 4.70
CA LEU A 67 -14.31 2.97 5.54
C LEU A 67 -13.99 1.68 4.78
N GLY A 68 -14.95 1.17 4.00
CA GLY A 68 -14.76 -0.03 3.17
C GLY A 68 -13.63 0.16 2.15
N TRP A 69 -13.59 1.33 1.50
CA TRP A 69 -12.53 1.70 0.56
C TRP A 69 -11.16 1.72 1.23
N LEU A 70 -11.05 2.38 2.38
CA LEU A 70 -9.80 2.50 3.14
C LEU A 70 -9.29 1.14 3.65
N LEU A 71 -10.19 0.24 4.05
CA LEU A 71 -9.83 -1.14 4.40
C LEU A 71 -9.31 -1.93 3.20
N PHE A 72 -9.92 -1.76 2.03
CA PHE A 72 -9.50 -2.41 0.80
C PHE A 72 -8.10 -1.97 0.37
N ASP A 73 -7.85 -0.65 0.37
CA ASP A 73 -6.55 -0.09 0.02
C ASP A 73 -5.46 -0.55 1.00
N ASN A 74 -5.76 -0.57 2.30
CA ASN A 74 -4.83 -1.08 3.31
C ASN A 74 -4.55 -2.58 3.14
N HIS A 75 -5.56 -3.38 2.78
CA HIS A 75 -5.37 -4.80 2.52
C HIS A 75 -4.45 -5.03 1.31
N LYS A 76 -4.67 -4.28 0.22
CA LYS A 76 -3.83 -4.32 -0.98
C LYS A 76 -2.39 -3.91 -0.68
N ALA A 77 -2.19 -2.85 0.10
CA ALA A 77 -0.86 -2.39 0.53
C ALA A 77 -0.13 -3.46 1.36
N ASN A 78 -0.82 -4.10 2.31
CA ASN A 78 -0.25 -5.19 3.11
C ASN A 78 0.16 -6.39 2.27
N ILE A 79 -0.67 -6.80 1.30
CA ILE A 79 -0.32 -7.89 0.37
C ILE A 79 0.97 -7.53 -0.40
N LEU A 80 1.08 -6.30 -0.92
CA LEU A 80 2.28 -5.86 -1.65
C LEU A 80 3.53 -5.85 -0.74
N ARG A 81 3.41 -5.42 0.52
CA ARG A 81 4.50 -5.47 1.51
C ARG A 81 4.96 -6.90 1.79
N THR A 82 4.03 -7.82 2.08
CA THR A 82 4.37 -9.23 2.31
C THR A 82 5.06 -9.85 1.09
N ARG A 83 4.60 -9.51 -0.11
CA ARG A 83 5.20 -9.97 -1.37
C ARG A 83 6.61 -9.42 -1.58
N ARG A 84 6.83 -8.13 -1.30
CA ARG A 84 8.17 -7.52 -1.25
C ARG A 84 9.07 -8.30 -0.30
N ASP A 85 8.60 -8.59 0.92
CA ASP A 85 9.38 -9.27 1.95
C ASP A 85 9.74 -10.70 1.56
N GLN A 86 8.84 -11.41 0.87
CA GLN A 86 9.15 -12.74 0.32
C GLN A 86 10.25 -12.69 -0.74
N ILE A 87 10.19 -11.72 -1.66
CA ILE A 87 11.21 -11.55 -2.70
C ILE A 87 12.54 -11.12 -2.06
N ALA A 88 12.53 -10.04 -1.30
CA ALA A 88 13.72 -9.48 -0.65
C ALA A 88 14.33 -10.46 0.34
N GLY A 89 13.52 -11.10 1.18
CA GLY A 89 13.96 -12.11 2.15
C GLY A 89 14.62 -13.31 1.46
N ARG A 90 14.07 -13.80 0.34
CA ARG A 90 14.71 -14.86 -0.45
C ARG A 90 16.05 -14.39 -1.06
N MET A 91 16.11 -13.17 -1.56
CA MET A 91 17.34 -12.59 -2.10
C MET A 91 18.42 -12.50 -1.03
N ILE A 92 18.08 -11.97 0.15
CA ILE A 92 19.00 -11.82 1.28
C ILE A 92 19.46 -13.19 1.79
N ALA A 93 18.55 -14.14 2.00
CA ALA A 93 18.88 -15.48 2.51
C ALA A 93 19.84 -16.26 1.60
N ASN A 94 19.81 -16.00 0.29
CA ASN A 94 20.71 -16.64 -0.67
C ASN A 94 21.91 -15.77 -1.07
N GLY A 95 22.08 -14.58 -0.47
CA GLY A 95 23.13 -13.63 -0.84
C GLY A 95 23.03 -13.11 -2.27
N TRP A 96 21.83 -13.07 -2.84
CA TRP A 96 21.59 -12.62 -4.22
C TRP A 96 21.34 -11.12 -4.28
N THR A 97 22.14 -10.40 -5.07
CA THR A 97 21.93 -8.98 -5.36
C THR A 97 20.94 -8.76 -6.52
N ARG A 98 20.75 -9.80 -7.35
CA ARG A 98 19.87 -9.77 -8.52
C ARG A 98 19.24 -11.13 -8.78
N ILE A 99 17.97 -11.13 -9.19
CA ILE A 99 17.23 -12.33 -9.58
C ILE A 99 16.47 -12.12 -10.88
N ASN A 100 16.16 -13.18 -11.61
CA ASN A 100 15.21 -13.13 -12.73
C ASN A 100 13.76 -13.21 -12.23
N PHE A 101 12.82 -12.85 -13.11
CA PHE A 101 11.39 -12.93 -12.79
C PHE A 101 10.96 -14.37 -12.44
N ASP A 102 11.52 -15.39 -13.07
CA ASP A 102 11.22 -16.79 -12.72
C ASP A 102 11.59 -17.13 -11.27
N SER A 103 12.74 -16.66 -10.78
CA SER A 103 13.13 -16.86 -9.38
C SER A 103 12.26 -16.04 -8.42
N ALA A 104 11.82 -14.85 -8.85
CA ALA A 104 10.89 -14.03 -8.09
C ALA A 104 9.50 -14.70 -7.99
N ARG A 105 8.98 -15.27 -9.09
CA ARG A 105 7.73 -16.07 -9.08
C ARG A 105 7.85 -17.23 -8.12
N LYS A 106 8.97 -17.96 -8.13
CA LYS A 106 9.23 -19.04 -7.18
C LYS A 106 9.19 -18.56 -5.71
N ALA A 107 9.40 -17.27 -5.42
CA ALA A 107 9.35 -16.71 -4.06
C ALA A 107 7.92 -16.34 -3.62
N LEU A 108 7.11 -15.81 -4.54
CA LEU A 108 5.75 -15.32 -4.26
C LEU A 108 4.69 -16.44 -4.25
N THR A 109 4.86 -17.44 -5.13
CA THR A 109 4.11 -18.71 -5.32
C THR A 109 4.20 -19.09 -6.81
N LYS A 110 4.15 -20.39 -7.16
CA LYS A 110 4.33 -20.87 -8.55
C LYS A 110 3.41 -20.22 -9.61
N ASN A 111 2.29 -19.60 -9.20
CA ASN A 111 1.30 -19.00 -10.08
C ASN A 111 1.34 -17.46 -10.11
N ALA A 112 2.34 -16.82 -9.48
CA ALA A 112 2.46 -15.37 -9.52
C ALA A 112 2.68 -14.87 -10.95
N SER A 113 1.90 -13.86 -11.35
CA SER A 113 2.00 -13.25 -12.68
C SER A 113 3.10 -12.19 -12.73
N ASP A 114 3.61 -11.90 -13.92
CA ASP A 114 4.60 -10.83 -14.10
C ASP A 114 4.06 -9.46 -13.72
N ALA A 115 2.76 -9.24 -13.92
CA ALA A 115 2.08 -8.00 -13.52
C ALA A 115 2.13 -7.80 -12.00
N GLU A 116 2.06 -8.86 -11.20
CA GLU A 116 2.17 -8.78 -9.75
C GLU A 116 3.59 -8.45 -9.29
N ILE A 117 4.61 -9.00 -9.96
CA ILE A 117 6.00 -8.68 -9.69
C ILE A 117 6.28 -7.21 -10.03
N ILE A 118 5.79 -6.75 -11.17
CA ILE A 118 5.88 -5.35 -11.60
C ILE A 118 5.22 -4.44 -10.56
N ALA A 119 3.99 -4.75 -10.14
CA ALA A 119 3.27 -3.96 -9.14
C ALA A 119 4.02 -3.85 -7.80
N VAL A 120 4.74 -4.90 -7.39
CA VAL A 120 5.58 -4.86 -6.17
C VAL A 120 6.80 -3.96 -6.38
N ILE A 121 7.45 -4.00 -7.55
CA ILE A 121 8.60 -3.15 -7.85
C ILE A 121 8.17 -1.67 -7.91
N ASP A 122 7.05 -1.39 -8.57
CA ASP A 122 6.49 -0.04 -8.70
C ASP A 122 6.04 0.53 -7.35
N ALA A 123 5.51 -0.33 -6.46
CA ALA A 123 5.14 0.07 -5.10
C ALA A 123 6.35 0.33 -4.19
N PHE A 124 7.50 -0.31 -4.45
CA PHE A 124 8.69 -0.20 -3.61
C PHE A 124 9.99 0.07 -4.39
N PRO A 125 10.07 1.18 -5.15
CA PRO A 125 11.21 1.47 -6.02
C PRO A 125 12.52 1.73 -5.25
N LYS A 126 12.42 2.07 -3.95
CA LYS A 126 13.58 2.26 -3.07
C LYS A 126 14.27 0.94 -2.70
N THR A 127 13.52 -0.16 -2.63
CA THR A 127 14.05 -1.48 -2.21
C THR A 127 14.32 -2.40 -3.40
N LEU A 128 13.44 -2.37 -4.40
CA LEU A 128 13.49 -3.22 -5.58
C LEU A 128 13.55 -2.35 -6.84
N ARG A 129 14.38 -2.74 -7.81
CA ARG A 129 14.47 -2.04 -9.10
C ARG A 129 14.45 -3.01 -10.26
N PHE A 130 13.84 -2.59 -11.37
CA PHE A 130 13.95 -3.28 -12.64
C PHE A 130 15.40 -3.34 -13.10
N LEU A 131 15.86 -4.55 -13.39
CA LEU A 131 17.15 -4.82 -14.00
C LEU A 131 17.00 -5.77 -15.18
N ARG A 132 17.95 -5.72 -16.10
CA ARG A 132 18.11 -6.75 -17.13
C ARG A 132 19.19 -7.72 -16.66
N VAL A 133 18.83 -8.99 -16.53
CA VAL A 133 19.72 -10.05 -16.04
C VAL A 133 20.05 -10.98 -17.19
N LYS A 134 21.30 -11.41 -17.30
CA LYS A 134 21.71 -12.40 -18.30
C LYS A 134 20.98 -13.72 -18.04
N LYS A 135 20.32 -14.26 -19.05
CA LYS A 135 19.60 -15.54 -18.96
C LYS A 135 20.61 -16.65 -18.68
N LYS A 136 20.32 -17.44 -17.65
CA LYS A 136 21.05 -18.67 -17.35
C LYS A 136 20.16 -19.87 -17.66
N ASP A 137 20.75 -20.90 -18.24
CA ASP A 137 20.12 -22.18 -18.46
C ASP A 137 20.06 -23.00 -17.14
N ASP A 138 19.35 -24.12 -17.14
CA ASP A 138 19.20 -25.01 -15.98
C ASP A 138 20.56 -25.52 -15.46
N ASN A 139 21.56 -25.61 -16.35
CA ASN A 139 22.95 -25.93 -16.01
C ASN A 139 23.79 -24.72 -15.54
N LYS A 140 23.17 -23.59 -15.19
CA LYS A 140 23.80 -22.33 -14.76
C LYS A 140 24.70 -21.64 -15.80
N ASN A 141 24.72 -22.12 -17.03
CA ASN A 141 25.46 -21.53 -18.15
C ASN A 141 24.70 -20.35 -18.75
N TYR A 142 25.41 -19.33 -19.24
CA TYR A 142 24.77 -18.18 -19.89
C TYR A 142 24.24 -18.58 -21.27
N VAL A 143 22.97 -18.28 -21.54
CA VAL A 143 22.38 -18.52 -22.86
C VAL A 143 22.88 -17.46 -23.83
N LEU A 144 23.47 -17.93 -24.93
CA LEU A 144 23.92 -17.11 -26.05
C LEU A 144 22.89 -17.25 -27.18
N ASP A 145 22.63 -16.15 -27.87
CA ASP A 145 21.83 -16.10 -29.08
C ASP A 145 22.61 -16.75 -30.25
N SER A 146 21.91 -17.03 -31.34
CA SER A 146 22.42 -17.47 -32.64
C SER A 146 23.59 -16.62 -33.18
N GLU A 147 23.70 -15.36 -32.75
CA GLU A 147 24.80 -14.43 -33.07
C GLU A 147 25.95 -14.41 -32.02
N GLY A 148 25.92 -15.28 -31.01
CA GLY A 148 26.92 -15.30 -29.93
C GLY A 148 26.77 -14.18 -28.89
N LYS A 149 25.66 -13.43 -28.89
CA LYS A 149 25.37 -12.38 -27.90
C LYS A 149 24.62 -12.96 -26.69
N HIS A 150 24.86 -12.43 -25.50
CA HIS A 150 24.12 -12.85 -24.31
C HIS A 150 22.63 -12.46 -24.38
N VAL A 151 21.75 -13.42 -24.08
CA VAL A 151 20.31 -13.14 -23.96
C VAL A 151 20.02 -12.49 -22.61
N TYR A 152 19.30 -11.37 -22.62
CA TYR A 152 18.89 -10.65 -21.41
C TYR A 152 17.41 -10.88 -21.12
N VAL A 153 17.06 -11.12 -19.85
CA VAL A 153 15.69 -11.29 -19.37
C VAL A 153 15.37 -10.26 -18.28
N HIS A 154 14.08 -10.03 -18.05
CA HIS A 154 13.60 -9.19 -16.96
C HIS A 154 14.02 -9.77 -15.60
N GLY A 155 14.56 -8.90 -14.76
CA GLY A 155 15.02 -9.23 -13.43
C GLY A 155 14.83 -8.09 -12.45
N ILE A 156 15.11 -8.41 -11.20
CA ILE A 156 14.92 -7.56 -10.04
C ILE A 156 16.26 -7.40 -9.36
N GLY A 157 16.66 -6.17 -9.10
CA GLY A 157 17.80 -5.82 -8.28
C GLY A 157 17.38 -5.39 -6.89
N LEU A 158 18.15 -5.81 -5.89
CA LEU A 158 18.07 -5.27 -4.54
C LEU A 158 19.06 -4.12 -4.42
N LEU A 159 18.61 -2.96 -3.92
CA LEU A 159 19.47 -1.77 -3.79
C LEU A 159 20.25 -1.69 -2.44
N ALA A 160 20.29 -2.78 -1.66
CA ALA A 160 20.70 -2.88 -0.22
C ALA A 160 19.65 -2.23 0.71
N SER A 161 18.95 -2.94 1.59
CA SER A 161 19.22 -3.77 2.80
C SER A 161 19.26 -2.98 4.12
N SER A 162 18.16 -3.15 4.87
CA SER A 162 17.96 -3.15 6.33
C SER A 162 17.98 -1.87 7.17
N ASP A 163 18.76 -0.82 6.89
CA ASP A 163 18.98 0.18 7.95
C ASP A 163 18.36 1.58 7.71
N ALA A 164 17.91 1.88 6.49
CA ALA A 164 17.36 3.21 6.16
C ALA A 164 15.83 3.33 6.34
N GLU A 165 15.09 2.21 6.35
CA GLU A 165 13.62 2.21 6.52
C GLU A 165 13.21 2.06 7.99
N ALA A 166 14.04 1.43 8.84
CA ALA A 166 13.82 1.35 10.28
C ALA A 166 13.93 2.71 11.00
N ALA A 167 14.46 3.73 10.32
CA ALA A 167 14.53 5.11 10.82
C ALA A 167 13.32 5.97 10.40
N ASP A 168 12.54 5.55 9.40
CA ASP A 168 11.30 6.22 8.99
C ASP A 168 10.05 5.61 9.70
N ASP A 169 10.19 4.41 10.29
CA ASP A 169 9.16 3.72 11.07
C ASP A 169 9.30 3.92 12.61
N ALA A 170 10.20 4.79 13.08
CA ALA A 170 10.51 5.03 14.50
C ALA A 170 10.06 6.43 15.00
#